data_AF-A0A485NJE4-F1
#
_entry.id   AF-A0A485NJE4-F1
#
_cell.length_a   1.000
_cell.length_b   1.000
_cell.length_c   1.000
_cell.angle_alpha   90.00
_cell.angle_beta   90.00
_cell.angle_gamma   90.00
#
_symmetry.space_group_name_H-M   'P 1'
#
loop_
_entity.id
_entity.type
_entity.pdbx_description
1 polymer ?
#
loop_
_entity_poly.entity_id
_entity_poly.type
_entity_poly.pdbx_seq_one_letter_code
_entity_poly.pdbx_strand_id
1 'polypeptide(L)' 'MVLKSGDAAIIDMVPGKPMCVESFFEYPPPGRFAVRDMRQMVAMAVTKAVDKKAAGAGKVTKSSQKVQKAK' A
#
# COMPACT_ATOMS: atom_id res chain seq x y z
N MET A 1 -16.80 9.89 -13.38
CA MET A 1 -17.20 8.51 -13.70
C MET A 1 -17.75 7.88 -12.43
N VAL A 2 -18.93 7.27 -12.49
CA VAL A 2 -19.58 6.64 -11.33
C VAL A 2 -19.61 5.13 -11.57
N LEU A 3 -19.20 4.34 -10.58
CA LEU A 3 -19.21 2.88 -10.64
C LEU A 3 -20.45 2.34 -9.92
N LYS A 4 -21.04 1.28 -10.47
CA LYS A 4 -22.16 0.55 -9.88
C LYS A 4 -21.72 -0.86 -9.48
N SER A 5 -22.61 -1.55 -8.77
CA SER A 5 -22.36 -2.94 -8.37
C SER A 5 -22.16 -3.84 -9.60
N GLY A 6 -21.08 -4.61 -9.59
CA GLY A 6 -20.67 -5.47 -10.71
C GLY A 6 -19.63 -4.85 -11.65
N ASP A 7 -19.39 -3.54 -11.58
CA ASP A 7 -18.41 -2.88 -12.43
C ASP A 7 -16.98 -3.14 -11.93
N ALA A 8 -16.05 -3.34 -12.87
CA ALA A 8 -14.61 -3.40 -12.62
C ALA A 8 -13.92 -2.17 -13.23
N ALA A 9 -13.02 -1.55 -12.48
CA ALA A 9 -12.29 -0.37 -12.93
C ALA A 9 -10.85 -0.37 -12.42
N ILE A 10 -10.00 0.38 -13.13
CA ILE A 10 -8.66 0.74 -12.66
C ILE A 10 -8.77 2.15 -12.09
N ILE A 11 -8.31 2.33 -10.85
CA ILE A 11 -8.47 3.58 -10.11
C ILE A 11 -7.14 3.92 -9.47
N ASP A 12 -6.71 5.17 -9.65
CA ASP A 12 -5.58 5.72 -8.90
C ASP A 12 -6.06 6.12 -7.51
N MET A 13 -5.45 5.54 -6.47
CA MET A 13 -5.84 5.76 -5.09
C MET A 13 -4.76 6.51 -4.32
N VAL A 14 -5.15 7.58 -3.62
CA VAL A 14 -4.25 8.33 -2.73
C VAL A 14 -4.64 8.04 -1.27
N PRO A 15 -3.74 7.46 -0.45
CA PRO A 15 -4.06 7.17 0.93
C PRO A 15 -4.06 8.44 1.78
N GLY A 16 -5.09 8.62 2.63
CA GLY A 16 -5.18 9.77 3.53
C GLY A 16 -4.23 9.72 4.75
N LYS A 17 -3.65 8.56 5.05
CA LYS A 17 -2.66 8.33 6.11
C LYS A 17 -1.45 7.59 5.54
N PRO A 18 -0.25 7.72 6.12
CA PRO A 18 0.92 6.95 5.70
C PRO A 18 0.61 5.45 5.72
N MET A 19 0.78 4.79 4.58
CA MET A 19 0.46 3.39 4.36
C MET A 19 1.54 2.77 3.47
N CYS A 20 1.92 1.52 3.75
CA CYS A 20 2.81 0.74 2.90
C CYS A 20 1.96 -0.29 2.15
N VAL A 21 1.98 -0.20 0.82
CA VAL A 21 1.35 -1.14 -0.11
C VAL A 21 2.36 -1.50 -1.17
N GLU A 22 2.25 -2.71 -1.72
CA GLU A 22 3.14 -3.21 -2.79
C GLU A 22 2.31 -3.69 -3.97
N SER A 23 2.96 -3.85 -5.13
CA SER A 23 2.32 -4.50 -6.27
C SER A 23 2.01 -5.96 -5.93
N PHE A 24 0.84 -6.44 -6.34
CA PHE A 24 0.41 -7.80 -6.09
C PHE A 24 1.32 -8.87 -6.67
N PHE A 25 1.98 -8.57 -7.79
CA PHE A 25 2.90 -9.51 -8.43
C PHE A 25 4.25 -9.62 -7.71
N GLU A 26 4.69 -8.55 -7.04
CA GLU A 26 5.95 -8.52 -6.28
C GLU A 26 5.76 -9.08 -4.87
N TYR A 27 4.72 -8.60 -4.18
CA TYR A 27 4.38 -9.07 -2.85
C TYR A 27 2.85 -9.21 -2.68
N PRO A 28 2.31 -10.42 -2.92
CA PRO A 28 0.87 -10.67 -2.94
C PRO A 28 0.09 -10.27 -1.68
N PRO A 29 0.61 -10.45 -0.44
CA PRO A 29 -0.18 -10.17 0.76
C PRO A 29 -0.60 -8.69 0.93
N PRO A 30 0.30 -7.68 0.89
CA PRO A 30 -0.11 -6.27 0.95
C PRO A 30 -0.63 -5.71 -0.38
N GLY A 31 -0.52 -6.45 -1.48
CA GLY A 31 -1.11 -6.08 -2.76
C GLY A 31 -2.61 -6.38 -2.87
N ARG A 32 -3.26 -6.96 -1.85
CA ARG A 32 -4.70 -7.21 -1.80
C ARG A 32 -5.34 -6.36 -0.70
N PHE A 33 -6.46 -5.70 -1.00
CA PHE A 33 -7.18 -4.91 0.00
C PHE A 33 -8.69 -4.96 -0.20
N ALA A 34 -9.40 -4.80 0.92
CA ALA A 34 -10.85 -4.72 0.96
C ALA A 34 -11.27 -3.27 1.19
N VAL A 35 -12.18 -2.78 0.36
CA VAL A 35 -12.81 -1.47 0.56
C VAL A 35 -14.06 -1.68 1.41
N ARG A 36 -14.15 -0.93 2.51
CA ARG A 36 -15.28 -0.99 3.44
C ARG A 36 -15.92 0.37 3.60
N ASP A 37 -17.25 0.37 3.63
CA ASP A 37 -18.07 1.51 3.99
C ASP A 37 -19.21 1.03 4.90
N MET A 38 -19.55 1.79 5.93
CA MET A 38 -20.67 1.50 6.86
C MET A 38 -20.79 0.02 7.29
N ARG A 39 -19.68 -0.58 7.77
CA ARG A 39 -19.57 -1.99 8.23
C ARG A 39 -19.79 -3.05 7.13
N GLN A 40 -19.96 -2.65 5.89
CA GLN A 40 -20.10 -3.54 4.75
C GLN A 40 -18.84 -3.50 3.88
N MET A 41 -18.60 -4.59 3.15
CA MET A 41 -17.55 -4.67 2.16
C MET A 41 -18.13 -4.25 0.81
N VAL A 42 -17.63 -3.15 0.27
CA VAL A 42 -18.16 -2.56 -0.97
C VAL A 42 -17.35 -2.94 -2.20
N ALA A 43 -16.07 -3.31 -2.04
CA ALA A 43 -15.24 -3.79 -3.13
C ALA A 43 -14.06 -4.65 -2.63
N MET A 44 -13.54 -5.47 -3.53
CA MET A 44 -12.28 -6.19 -3.42
C MET A 44 -11.34 -5.69 -4.50
N ALA A 45 -10.08 -5.45 -4.15
CA ALA A 45 -9.12 -4.85 -5.06
C ALA A 45 -7.71 -5.41 -4.91
N VAL A 46 -6.94 -5.26 -5.98
CA VAL A 46 -5.56 -5.71 -6.12
C VAL A 46 -4.72 -4.58 -6.70
N THR A 47 -3.58 -4.31 -6.09
CA THR A 47 -2.66 -3.24 -6.47
C THR A 47 -1.86 -3.61 -7.71
N LYS A 48 -2.00 -2.82 -8.78
CA LYS A 48 -1.25 -3.00 -10.03
C LYS A 48 0.14 -2.37 -9.95
N ALA A 49 0.19 -1.09 -9.61
CA ALA A 49 1.41 -0.30 -9.47
C ALA A 49 1.33 0.57 -8.21
N VAL A 50 2.49 0.95 -7.68
CA VAL A 50 2.62 1.83 -6.52
C VAL A 50 3.69 2.87 -6.80
N ASP A 51 3.32 4.14 -6.71
CA ASP A 51 4.29 5.23 -6.67
C ASP A 51 4.87 5.34 -5.26
N LYS A 52 6.04 4.72 -5.07
CA LYS A 52 6.72 4.70 -3.77
C LYS A 52 7.19 6.10 -3.42
N LYS A 53 6.72 6.63 -2.28
CA LYS A 53 7.22 7.91 -1.75
C LYS A 53 8.73 7.80 -1.53
N ALA A 54 9.47 8.83 -1.95
CA ALA A 54 10.91 8.93 -1.71
C ALA A 54 11.22 8.69 -0.23
N ALA A 55 12.11 7.74 0.03
CA ALA A 55 12.49 7.36 1.39
C ALA A 55 13.14 8.56 2.09
N GLY A 56 12.45 9.14 3.07
CA GLY A 56 13.10 9.99 4.06
C GLY A 56 13.92 9.12 5.00
N ALA A 57 15.06 9.63 5.47
CA ALA A 57 15.86 8.93 6.48
C ALA A 57 15.01 8.73 7.76
N GLY A 58 14.50 7.51 7.94
CA GLY A 58 13.83 7.12 9.18
C GLY A 58 14.80 7.22 10.36
N LYS A 59 14.27 7.36 11.58
CA LYS A 59 15.13 7.37 12.78
C LYS A 59 15.88 6.04 12.87
N VAL A 60 17.20 6.10 12.72
CA VAL A 60 18.08 4.93 12.85
C VAL A 60 18.38 4.71 14.33
N THR A 61 18.16 3.50 14.82
CA THR A 61 18.50 3.15 16.21
C THR A 61 20.00 2.95 16.37
N LYS A 62 20.51 3.14 17.61
CA LYS A 62 21.94 3.02 17.92
C LYS A 62 22.48 1.60 17.63
N SER A 63 21.64 0.57 17.81
CA SER A 63 21.99 -0.81 17.46
C SER A 63 22.13 -1.00 15.95
N SER A 64 21.22 -0.45 15.14
CA SER A 64 21.32 -0.49 13.67
C SER A 64 22.57 0.21 13.15
N GLN A 65 22.99 1.32 13.76
CA GLN A 65 24.25 2.02 13.41
C GLN A 65 25.49 1.17 13.68
N LYS A 66 25.50 0.38 14.77
CA LYS A 66 26.63 -0.48 15.11
C LYS A 66 26.81 -1.62 14.10
N VAL A 67 25.71 -2.17 13.58
CA VAL A 67 25.74 -3.24 12.57
C VAL A 67 26.13 -2.69 11.19
N GLN A 68 25.64 -1.50 10.81
CA GLN A 68 25.98 -0.88 9.53
C GLN A 68 27.45 -0.47 9.42
N LYS A 69 28.13 -0.15 10.53
CA LYS A 69 29.56 0.17 10.56
C LYS A 69 30.48 -1.05 10.60
N ALA A 70 29.93 -2.24 10.88
CA ALA A 70 30.67 -3.49 10.93
C ALA A 70 30.60 -4.28 9.60
N LYS A 71 29.89 -3.74 8.60
CA LYS A 71 29.91 -4.18 7.22
C LYS A 71 30.78 -3.23 6.42
#